data_AF-A0A292SXL1-F1
#
_entry.id   AF-A0A292SXL1-F1
#
_cell.length_a   1.000
_cell.length_b   1.000
_cell.length_c   1.000
_cell.angle_alpha   90.00
_cell.angle_beta   90.00
_cell.angle_gamma   90.00
#
_symmetry.space_group_name_H-M   'P 1'
#
loop_
_entity.id
_entity.type
_entity.pdbx_description
1 polymer ?
#
loop_
_entity_poly.entity_id
_entity_poly.type
_entity_poly.pdbx_seq_one_letter_code
_entity_poly.pdbx_strand_id
1 'polypeptide(L)'
;MLKKLVFVFLLMQLFSFPVYSLTITGGIEYTVDMAREESFNNISTTIDIQQFKKYLIDPNYEKHKLLIAQNKLRYKNIRILVFSDGVYVIDNLLNQKETFYYYPNGSLVQVEILLKKGYPEKSVIYDNKGVLTSVSYCISSKEQFVFDLNKKLIAHWKGNNCYNEKGELVMTREEK
;
A
#
# COMPACT_ATOMS: atom_id res chain seq x y z
N MET A 1 -45.51 48.94 23.46
CA MET A 1 -45.06 47.55 23.72
C MET A 1 -45.12 46.63 22.50
N LEU A 2 -46.16 46.74 21.64
CA LEU A 2 -46.33 45.88 20.45
C LEU A 2 -45.15 45.94 19.44
N LYS A 3 -44.53 47.12 19.21
CA LYS A 3 -43.38 47.28 18.30
C LYS A 3 -42.09 46.56 18.76
N LYS A 4 -41.89 46.37 20.07
CA LYS A 4 -40.73 45.62 20.61
C LYS A 4 -40.91 44.11 20.46
N LEU A 5 -42.15 43.62 20.55
CA LEU A 5 -42.50 42.21 20.35
C LEU A 5 -42.35 41.75 18.90
N VAL A 6 -42.69 42.62 17.93
CA VAL A 6 -42.49 42.36 16.49
C VAL A 6 -41.00 42.25 16.13
N PHE A 7 -40.16 43.06 16.77
CA PHE A 7 -38.70 43.03 16.52
C PHE A 7 -38.03 41.75 17.04
N VAL A 8 -38.52 41.21 18.17
CA VAL A 8 -38.05 39.93 18.73
C VAL A 8 -38.49 38.75 17.86
N PHE A 9 -39.70 38.79 17.30
CA PHE A 9 -40.18 37.76 16.37
C PHE A 9 -39.41 37.76 15.04
N LEU A 10 -39.01 38.93 14.53
CA LEU A 10 -38.21 39.07 13.31
C LEU A 10 -36.76 38.55 13.50
N LEU A 11 -36.20 38.72 14.70
CA LEU A 11 -34.85 38.23 15.05
C LEU A 11 -34.78 36.69 15.19
N MET A 12 -35.86 36.04 15.61
CA MET A 12 -35.91 34.57 15.70
C MET A 12 -35.95 33.88 14.33
N GLN A 13 -36.41 34.55 13.27
CA GLN A 13 -36.45 33.97 11.92
C GLN A 13 -35.08 34.01 11.21
N LEU A 14 -34.13 34.82 11.68
CA LEU A 14 -32.77 34.91 11.12
C LEU A 14 -31.86 33.74 11.51
N PHE A 15 -32.27 32.88 12.46
CA PHE A 15 -31.51 31.69 12.88
C PHE A 15 -32.03 30.38 12.29
N SER A 16 -33.03 30.43 11.41
CA SER A 16 -33.63 29.25 10.78
C SER A 16 -33.02 28.96 9.40
N PHE A 17 -31.70 29.10 9.24
CA PHE A 17 -31.05 28.56 8.06
C PHE A 17 -31.12 27.02 8.14
N PRO A 18 -31.57 26.32 7.08
CA PRO A 18 -31.39 24.88 7.04
C PRO A 18 -29.90 24.61 7.14
N VAL A 19 -29.48 23.99 8.24
CA VAL A 19 -28.15 23.39 8.33
C VAL A 19 -28.16 22.27 7.32
N TYR A 20 -27.67 22.55 6.12
CA TYR A 20 -27.33 21.50 5.18
C TYR A 20 -26.28 20.64 5.88
N SER A 21 -26.68 19.44 6.28
CA SER A 21 -25.75 18.40 6.67
C SER A 21 -24.79 18.21 5.49
N LEU A 22 -23.57 18.72 5.61
CA LEU A 22 -22.47 18.15 4.85
C LEU A 22 -22.42 16.69 5.26
N THR A 23 -22.76 15.80 4.33
CA THR A 23 -22.43 14.39 4.49
C THR A 23 -20.91 14.33 4.56
N ILE A 24 -20.37 14.26 5.79
CA ILE A 24 -18.98 13.89 6.00
C ILE A 24 -18.89 12.48 5.43
N THR A 25 -18.27 12.34 4.27
CA THR A 25 -17.88 11.04 3.74
C THR A 25 -16.79 10.53 4.68
N GLY A 26 -17.20 9.98 5.83
CA GLY A 26 -16.33 9.50 6.88
C GLY A 26 -15.65 8.22 6.42
N GLY A 27 -14.59 8.35 5.63
CA GLY A 27 -13.57 7.31 5.59
C GLY A 27 -12.98 7.19 6.99
N ILE A 28 -12.75 5.95 7.44
CA ILE A 28 -11.95 5.73 8.65
C ILE A 28 -10.56 6.28 8.34
N GLU A 29 -10.16 7.36 9.02
CA GLU A 29 -8.78 7.82 8.99
C GLU A 29 -7.96 6.86 9.85
N TYR A 30 -6.98 6.19 9.23
CA TYR A 30 -6.10 5.28 9.95
C TYR A 30 -4.93 6.07 10.52
N THR A 31 -4.79 6.04 11.85
CA THR A 31 -3.53 6.41 12.49
C THR A 31 -2.48 5.33 12.23
N VAL A 32 -1.20 5.68 12.39
CA VAL A 32 -0.10 4.72 12.30
C VAL A 32 -0.30 3.56 13.29
N ASP A 33 -0.79 3.85 14.50
CA ASP A 33 -1.04 2.84 15.53
C ASP A 33 -2.15 1.87 15.14
N MET A 34 -3.27 2.36 14.60
CA MET A 34 -4.35 1.51 14.09
C MET A 34 -3.87 0.64 12.92
N ALA A 35 -3.14 1.24 11.97
CA ALA A 35 -2.58 0.50 10.85
C ALA A 35 -1.59 -0.58 11.32
N ARG A 36 -0.78 -0.29 12.35
CA ARG A 36 0.17 -1.24 12.95
C ARG A 36 -0.56 -2.41 13.59
N GLU A 37 -1.54 -2.16 14.46
CA GLU A 37 -2.30 -3.22 15.11
C GLU A 37 -2.95 -4.15 14.08
N GLU A 38 -3.63 -3.57 13.09
CA GLU A 38 -4.26 -4.32 12.02
C GLU A 38 -3.26 -5.08 11.15
N SER A 39 -2.09 -4.49 10.84
CA SER A 39 -1.06 -5.13 10.00
C SER A 39 -0.59 -6.46 10.58
N PHE A 40 -0.31 -6.51 11.88
CA PHE A 40 0.28 -7.68 12.53
C PHE A 40 -0.76 -8.67 13.07
N ASN A 41 -2.05 -8.38 12.92
CA ASN A 41 -3.10 -9.31 13.31
C ASN A 41 -3.13 -10.54 12.39
N ASN A 42 -3.02 -11.73 13.01
CA ASN A 42 -3.10 -13.06 12.37
C ASN A 42 -2.12 -13.31 11.21
N ILE A 43 -0.86 -12.86 11.34
CA ILE A 43 0.19 -13.16 10.35
C ILE A 43 1.14 -14.25 10.83
N SER A 44 1.72 -15.00 9.89
CA SER A 44 2.83 -15.90 10.17
C SER A 44 4.16 -15.16 10.06
N THR A 45 5.12 -15.51 10.91
CA THR A 45 6.50 -14.97 10.81
C THR A 45 7.39 -15.79 9.89
N THR A 46 6.95 -17.00 9.50
CA THR A 46 7.71 -17.89 8.62
C THR A 46 6.81 -18.62 7.63
N ILE A 47 7.38 -18.99 6.49
CA ILE A 47 6.77 -19.88 5.50
C ILE A 47 7.77 -20.95 5.06
N ASP A 48 7.27 -22.08 4.57
CA ASP A 48 8.12 -23.02 3.83
C ASP A 48 8.39 -22.44 2.44
N ILE A 49 9.61 -21.94 2.23
CA ILE A 49 10.02 -21.37 0.94
C ILE A 49 10.11 -22.44 -0.17
N GLN A 50 10.22 -23.72 0.18
CA GLN A 50 10.32 -24.81 -0.81
C GLN A 50 9.05 -24.97 -1.63
N GLN A 51 7.90 -24.52 -1.14
CA GLN A 51 6.67 -24.44 -1.93
C GLN A 51 6.84 -23.56 -3.19
N PHE A 52 7.77 -22.61 -3.16
CA PHE A 52 8.12 -21.71 -4.27
C PHE A 52 9.42 -22.12 -4.97
N LYS A 53 9.87 -23.38 -4.86
CA LYS A 53 11.12 -23.86 -5.47
C LYS A 53 11.32 -23.45 -6.92
N LYS A 54 10.25 -23.47 -7.73
CA LYS A 54 10.29 -23.07 -9.15
C LYS A 54 10.63 -21.59 -9.34
N TYR A 55 10.30 -20.73 -8.38
CA TYR A 55 10.44 -19.28 -8.40
C TYR A 55 11.63 -18.79 -7.58
N LEU A 56 12.46 -19.67 -7.00
CA LEU A 56 13.72 -19.27 -6.36
C LEU A 56 14.69 -18.62 -7.35
N ILE A 57 14.57 -19.01 -8.62
CA ILE A 57 15.15 -18.34 -9.77
C ILE A 57 13.98 -17.97 -10.68
N ASP A 58 14.02 -16.78 -11.28
CA ASP A 58 13.01 -16.34 -12.24
C ASP A 58 12.86 -17.39 -13.37
N PRO A 59 11.70 -18.06 -13.48
CA PRO A 59 11.50 -19.12 -14.46
C PRO A 59 11.64 -18.65 -15.92
N ASN A 60 11.56 -17.35 -16.17
CA ASN A 60 11.67 -16.76 -17.51
C ASN A 60 12.74 -15.66 -17.55
N TYR A 61 13.79 -15.78 -16.71
CA TYR A 61 14.83 -14.77 -16.53
C TYR A 61 15.32 -14.13 -17.83
N GLU A 62 15.78 -14.93 -18.80
CA GLU A 62 16.32 -14.41 -20.07
C GLU A 62 15.31 -13.56 -20.85
N LYS A 63 14.03 -13.95 -20.81
CA LYS A 63 12.96 -13.20 -21.46
C LYS A 63 12.65 -11.90 -20.71
N HIS A 64 12.55 -11.95 -19.39
CA HIS A 64 12.28 -10.76 -18.59
C HIS A 64 13.44 -9.75 -18.67
N LYS A 65 14.68 -10.23 -18.63
CA LYS A 65 15.88 -9.44 -18.87
C LYS A 65 15.84 -8.73 -20.23
N LEU A 66 15.47 -9.44 -21.29
CA LEU A 66 15.31 -8.84 -22.62
C LEU A 66 14.21 -7.78 -22.65
N LEU A 67 13.07 -8.02 -22.01
CA LEU A 67 11.98 -7.05 -21.93
C LEU A 67 12.39 -5.78 -21.18
N ILE A 68 13.11 -5.92 -20.05
CA ILE A 68 13.66 -4.82 -19.27
C ILE A 68 14.65 -4.01 -20.11
N ALA A 69 15.59 -4.68 -20.79
CA ALA A 69 16.57 -4.01 -21.65
C ALA A 69 15.93 -3.25 -22.82
N GLN A 70 14.77 -3.70 -23.30
CA GLN A 70 13.99 -3.04 -24.35
C GLN A 70 13.00 -1.98 -23.80
N ASN A 71 12.99 -1.73 -22.49
CA ASN A 71 12.00 -0.89 -21.80
C ASN A 71 10.53 -1.32 -22.06
N LYS A 72 10.29 -2.61 -22.30
CA LYS A 72 8.97 -3.20 -22.50
C LYS A 72 8.41 -3.70 -21.17
N LEU A 73 8.06 -2.75 -20.30
CA LEU A 73 7.60 -3.02 -18.92
C LEU A 73 6.15 -3.53 -18.83
N ARG A 74 5.44 -3.64 -19.95
CA ARG A 74 4.15 -4.34 -20.06
C ARG A 74 4.21 -5.32 -21.21
N TYR A 75 3.86 -6.58 -20.95
CA TYR A 75 3.85 -7.62 -21.97
C TYR A 75 2.79 -8.66 -21.66
N LYS A 76 1.81 -8.84 -22.55
CA LYS A 76 0.66 -9.73 -22.33
C LYS A 76 -0.02 -9.45 -20.97
N ASN A 77 0.00 -10.42 -20.07
CA ASN A 77 -0.65 -10.37 -18.77
C ASN A 77 0.32 -10.08 -17.63
N ILE A 78 1.52 -9.57 -17.93
CA ILE A 78 2.49 -9.17 -16.91
C ILE A 78 2.83 -7.69 -17.02
N ARG A 79 3.08 -7.11 -15.85
CA ARG A 79 3.75 -5.82 -15.69
C ARG A 79 5.09 -6.06 -15.00
N ILE A 80 6.13 -5.38 -15.48
CA ILE A 80 7.46 -5.41 -14.89
C ILE A 80 7.69 -4.07 -14.21
N LEU A 81 8.04 -4.11 -12.93
CA LEU A 81 8.48 -2.94 -12.16
C LEU A 81 9.97 -3.11 -11.89
N VAL A 82 10.75 -2.06 -12.09
CA VAL A 82 12.20 -2.05 -11.82
C VAL A 82 12.48 -0.94 -10.82
N PHE A 83 13.12 -1.29 -9.71
CA PHE A 83 13.52 -0.37 -8.66
C PHE A 83 14.88 0.26 -8.98
N SER A 84 15.21 1.36 -8.30
CA SER A 84 16.47 2.10 -8.51
C SER A 84 17.72 1.29 -8.17
N ASP A 85 17.60 0.27 -7.32
CA ASP A 85 18.67 -0.68 -6.97
C ASP A 85 18.78 -1.86 -7.96
N GLY A 86 17.96 -1.87 -9.01
CA GLY A 86 17.93 -2.90 -10.04
C GLY A 86 17.11 -4.14 -9.69
N VAL A 87 16.54 -4.22 -8.47
CA VAL A 87 15.56 -5.26 -8.15
C VAL A 87 14.36 -5.09 -9.10
N TYR A 88 13.82 -6.19 -9.58
CA TYR A 88 12.63 -6.15 -10.44
C TYR A 88 11.54 -7.11 -9.97
N VAL A 89 10.31 -6.80 -10.35
CA VAL A 89 9.10 -7.55 -10.00
C VAL A 89 8.36 -7.93 -11.26
N ILE A 90 7.82 -9.15 -11.27
CA ILE A 90 6.90 -9.62 -12.29
C ILE A 90 5.50 -9.67 -11.67
N ASP A 91 4.74 -8.61 -11.89
CA ASP A 91 3.34 -8.49 -11.46
C ASP A 91 2.45 -9.21 -12.47
N ASN A 92 1.92 -10.36 -12.06
CA ASN A 92 1.02 -11.17 -12.86
C ASN A 92 -0.42 -10.65 -12.72
N LEU A 93 -0.93 -10.02 -13.78
CA LEU A 93 -2.25 -9.41 -13.77
C LEU A 93 -3.41 -10.42 -13.66
N LEU A 94 -3.14 -11.71 -13.86
CA LEU A 94 -4.13 -12.79 -13.69
C LEU A 94 -4.11 -13.43 -12.30
N ASN A 95 -2.96 -13.44 -11.63
CA ASN A 95 -2.81 -14.02 -10.29
C ASN A 95 -2.14 -13.01 -9.37
N GLN A 96 -2.95 -12.42 -8.49
CA GLN A 96 -2.53 -11.35 -7.59
C GLN A 96 -2.23 -11.86 -6.17
N LYS A 97 -2.15 -13.19 -5.96
CA LYS A 97 -1.94 -13.74 -4.61
C LYS A 97 -0.48 -13.70 -4.17
N GLU A 98 0.44 -14.02 -5.08
CA GLU A 98 1.87 -14.11 -4.79
C GLU A 98 2.64 -13.27 -5.83
N THR A 99 3.54 -12.42 -5.34
CA THR A 99 4.39 -11.55 -6.15
C THR A 99 5.84 -11.82 -5.82
N PHE A 100 6.68 -11.99 -6.84
CA PHE A 100 8.09 -12.36 -6.67
C PHE A 100 9.01 -11.22 -7.11
N TYR A 101 10.02 -10.95 -6.29
CA TYR A 101 11.02 -9.92 -6.47
C TYR A 101 12.36 -10.59 -6.74
N TYR A 102 13.08 -10.11 -7.74
CA TYR A 102 14.32 -10.74 -8.19
C TYR A 102 15.46 -9.72 -8.27
N TYR A 103 16.67 -10.18 -7.93
CA TYR A 103 17.89 -9.47 -8.22
C TYR A 103 18.13 -9.42 -9.72
N PRO A 104 18.99 -8.52 -10.24
CA PRO A 104 19.33 -8.45 -11.66
C PRO A 104 19.84 -9.78 -12.28
N ASN A 105 20.34 -10.71 -11.45
CA ASN A 105 20.78 -12.05 -11.87
C ASN A 105 19.65 -13.10 -11.90
N GLY A 106 18.41 -12.71 -11.61
CA GLY A 106 17.24 -13.59 -11.60
C GLY A 106 17.05 -14.40 -10.32
N SER A 107 17.90 -14.26 -9.30
CA SER A 107 17.70 -14.92 -8.00
C SER A 107 16.63 -14.21 -7.17
N LEU A 108 15.82 -14.99 -6.44
CA LEU A 108 14.76 -14.49 -5.60
C LEU A 108 15.33 -13.64 -4.44
N VAL A 109 14.79 -12.43 -4.31
CA VAL A 109 15.02 -11.51 -3.19
C VAL A 109 14.02 -11.83 -2.09
N GLN A 110 12.74 -11.75 -2.45
CA GLN A 110 11.62 -11.85 -1.53
C GLN A 110 10.34 -12.27 -2.28
N VAL A 111 9.38 -12.81 -1.53
CA VAL A 111 8.03 -13.09 -1.98
C VAL A 111 7.04 -12.27 -1.16
N GLU A 112 6.14 -11.58 -1.83
CA GLU A 112 5.00 -10.91 -1.22
C GLU A 112 3.76 -11.79 -1.38
N ILE A 113 3.03 -12.00 -0.29
CA ILE A 113 1.80 -12.79 -0.25
C ILE A 113 0.65 -11.89 0.18
N LEU A 114 -0.36 -11.78 -0.68
CA LEU A 114 -1.60 -11.08 -0.41
C LEU A 114 -2.47 -11.92 0.53
N LEU A 115 -2.70 -11.42 1.75
CA LEU A 115 -3.55 -12.07 2.75
C LEU A 115 -5.02 -11.65 2.61
N LYS A 116 -5.27 -10.40 2.22
CA LYS A 116 -6.60 -9.86 2.00
C LYS A 116 -6.61 -8.93 0.81
N LYS A 117 -7.46 -9.23 -0.17
CA LYS A 117 -7.65 -8.41 -1.36
C LYS A 117 -8.67 -7.29 -1.10
N GLY A 118 -8.40 -6.10 -1.65
CA GLY A 118 -9.31 -4.96 -1.59
C GLY A 118 -9.20 -4.17 -0.29
N TYR A 119 -9.45 -2.86 -0.37
CA TYR A 119 -9.13 -1.94 0.71
C TYR A 119 -9.98 -2.15 2.00
N PRO A 120 -9.37 -2.13 3.19
CA PRO A 120 -7.92 -2.15 3.40
C PRO A 120 -7.33 -3.52 3.02
N GLU A 121 -6.31 -3.48 2.19
CA GLU A 121 -5.58 -4.61 1.61
C GLU A 121 -4.34 -4.90 2.45
N LYS A 122 -4.04 -6.19 2.66
CA LYS A 122 -2.94 -6.63 3.51
C LYS A 122 -2.07 -7.63 2.76
N SER A 123 -0.77 -7.35 2.73
CA SER A 123 0.25 -8.26 2.22
C SER A 123 1.40 -8.41 3.21
N VAL A 124 2.04 -9.57 3.17
CA VAL A 124 3.22 -9.90 3.98
C VAL A 124 4.36 -10.27 3.06
N ILE A 125 5.57 -9.86 3.41
CA ILE A 125 6.75 -10.04 2.58
C ILE A 125 7.74 -10.92 3.34
N TYR A 126 8.21 -11.97 2.69
CA TYR A 126 9.19 -12.91 3.24
C TYR A 126 10.46 -12.89 2.39
N ASP A 127 11.62 -13.02 3.02
CA ASP A 127 12.90 -13.19 2.33
C ASP A 127 12.98 -14.55 1.61
N ASN A 128 14.08 -14.77 0.90
CA ASN A 128 14.35 -16.03 0.20
C ASN A 128 14.65 -17.24 1.10
N LYS A 129 14.61 -17.08 2.42
CA LYS A 129 14.65 -18.15 3.43
C LYS A 129 13.28 -18.40 4.04
N GLY A 130 12.26 -17.63 3.65
CA GLY A 130 10.90 -17.73 4.17
C GLY A 130 10.72 -17.04 5.52
N VAL A 131 11.59 -16.12 5.91
CA VAL A 131 11.46 -15.31 7.13
C VAL A 131 10.76 -14.01 6.78
N LEU A 132 9.72 -13.64 7.54
CA LEU A 132 8.99 -12.40 7.35
C LEU A 132 9.99 -11.23 7.44
N THR A 133 9.87 -10.23 6.58
CA THR A 133 10.71 -9.01 6.59
C THR A 133 9.90 -7.76 6.80
N SER A 134 8.69 -7.72 6.24
CA SER A 134 7.81 -6.57 6.33
C SER A 134 6.35 -6.93 6.10
N VAL A 135 5.48 -6.02 6.54
CA VAL A 135 4.04 -6.09 6.34
C VAL A 135 3.59 -4.81 5.66
N SER A 136 2.78 -4.94 4.62
CA SER A 136 2.20 -3.82 3.89
C SER A 136 0.69 -3.80 4.10
N TYR A 137 0.18 -2.62 4.45
CA TYR A 137 -1.23 -2.38 4.72
C TYR A 137 -1.71 -1.16 3.93
N CYS A 138 -2.42 -1.43 2.84
CA CYS A 138 -2.92 -0.40 1.93
C CYS A 138 -4.34 -0.04 2.33
N ILE A 139 -4.59 1.21 2.74
CA ILE A 139 -5.92 1.70 3.10
C ILE A 139 -6.69 2.18 1.87
N SER A 140 -5.98 2.63 0.84
CA SER A 140 -6.55 3.05 -0.44
C SER A 140 -5.51 2.92 -1.55
N SER A 141 -5.90 3.22 -2.79
CA SER A 141 -4.96 3.28 -3.92
C SER A 141 -3.90 4.37 -3.77
N LYS A 142 -4.06 5.26 -2.80
CA LYS A 142 -3.16 6.37 -2.53
C LYS A 142 -2.60 6.35 -1.11
N GLU A 143 -2.87 5.33 -0.31
CA GLU A 143 -2.36 5.29 1.05
C GLU A 143 -1.93 3.88 1.47
N GLN A 144 -0.68 3.76 1.91
CA GLN A 144 -0.05 2.51 2.28
C GLN A 144 0.90 2.71 3.46
N PHE A 145 0.80 1.82 4.43
CA PHE A 145 1.74 1.70 5.54
C PHE A 145 2.61 0.46 5.31
N VAL A 146 3.91 0.59 5.56
CA VAL A 146 4.85 -0.53 5.54
C VAL A 146 5.60 -0.56 6.86
N PHE A 147 5.57 -1.71 7.51
CA PHE A 147 6.21 -1.94 8.80
C PHE A 147 7.30 -3.00 8.68
N ASP A 148 8.37 -2.84 9.45
CA ASP A 148 9.38 -3.90 9.66
C ASP A 148 8.93 -4.91 10.73
N LEU A 149 9.75 -5.92 10.99
CA LEU A 149 9.48 -6.96 12.00
C LEU A 149 9.39 -6.46 13.44
N ASN A 150 10.02 -5.32 13.73
CA ASN A 150 9.93 -4.66 15.03
C ASN A 150 8.66 -3.80 15.13
N LYS A 151 7.77 -3.89 14.14
CA LYS A 151 6.55 -3.11 13.99
C LYS A 151 6.82 -1.61 13.82
N LYS A 152 8.05 -1.22 13.45
CA LYS A 152 8.39 0.17 13.19
C LYS A 152 7.92 0.57 11.79
N LEU A 153 7.36 1.77 11.65
CA LEU A 153 6.99 2.30 10.34
C LEU A 153 8.25 2.61 9.54
N ILE A 154 8.40 1.94 8.40
CA ILE A 154 9.51 2.17 7.47
C ILE A 154 9.09 2.98 6.25
N ALA A 155 7.79 2.96 5.91
CA ALA A 155 7.23 3.83 4.89
C ALA A 155 5.74 4.09 5.13
N HIS A 156 5.34 5.36 5.10
CA HIS A 156 3.94 5.76 4.97
C HIS A 156 3.75 6.51 3.66
N TRP A 157 3.26 5.82 2.65
CA TRP A 157 2.97 6.41 1.36
C TRP A 157 1.61 7.11 1.40
N LYS A 158 1.56 8.38 1.03
CA LYS A 158 0.37 9.16 0.71
C LYS A 158 0.53 9.78 -0.68
N GLY A 159 -0.19 9.24 -1.66
CA GLY A 159 0.02 9.53 -3.07
C GLY A 159 1.46 9.25 -3.47
N ASN A 160 2.17 10.27 -3.93
CA ASN A 160 3.55 10.17 -4.37
C ASN A 160 4.57 10.39 -3.24
N ASN A 161 4.13 10.79 -2.05
CA ASN A 161 5.01 11.15 -0.94
C ASN A 161 5.12 10.00 0.06
N CYS A 162 6.33 9.77 0.59
CA CYS A 162 6.57 8.82 1.67
C CYS A 162 7.03 9.55 2.93
N TYR A 163 6.39 9.23 4.05
CA TYR A 163 6.69 9.80 5.34
C TYR A 163 7.26 8.75 6.29
N ASN A 164 8.12 9.19 7.22
CA ASN A 164 8.60 8.35 8.33
C ASN A 164 7.65 8.41 9.54
N GLU A 165 8.01 7.70 10.62
CA GLU A 165 7.26 7.66 11.89
C GLU A 165 7.02 9.05 12.51
N LYS A 166 7.87 10.04 12.23
CA LYS A 166 7.73 11.43 12.71
C LYS A 166 6.85 12.30 11.80
N GLY A 167 6.38 11.76 10.68
CA GLY A 167 5.64 12.51 9.66
C GLY A 167 6.54 13.35 8.74
N GLU A 168 7.86 13.12 8.74
CA GLU A 168 8.80 13.83 7.87
C GLU A 168 8.84 13.16 6.49
N LEU A 169 8.85 13.94 5.42
CA LEU A 169 9.00 13.44 4.05
C LEU A 169 10.40 12.83 3.87
N VAL A 170 10.47 11.57 3.45
CA VAL A 170 11.75 10.85 3.27
C VAL A 170 12.03 10.45 1.83
N MET A 171 11.00 10.27 1.00
CA MET A 171 11.16 9.98 -0.43
C MET A 171 9.89 10.31 -1.21
N THR A 172 10.03 10.42 -2.54
CA THR A 172 8.92 10.58 -3.47
C THR A 172 8.96 9.53 -4.57
N ARG A 173 7.79 9.19 -5.13
CA ARG A 173 7.68 8.46 -6.40
C ARG A 173 7.81 9.50 -7.52
N GLU A 174 9.03 9.82 -7.94
CA GLU A 174 9.20 10.62 -9.16
C GLU A 174 8.73 9.79 -10.35
N GLU A 175 7.62 10.17 -10.99
CA GLU A 175 7.38 9.81 -12.38
C GLU A 175 8.39 10.61 -13.22
N LYS A 176 9.41 9.93 -13.76
CA LYS A 176 10.20 10.43 -14.89
C LYS A 176 9.78 9.70 -16.14
#